data_AF-A0A537JHZ8-F1
#
_entry.id   AF-A0A537JHZ8-F1
#
_cell.length_a   1.000
_cell.length_b   1.000
_cell.length_c   1.000
_cell.angle_alpha   90.00
_cell.angle_beta   90.00
_cell.angle_gamma   90.00
#
_symmetry.space_group_name_H-M   'P 1'
#
loop_
_entity.id
_entity.type
_entity.pdbx_description
1 polymer ?
#
loop_
_entity_poly.entity_id
_entity_poly.type
_entity_poly.pdbx_seq_one_letter_code
_entity_poly.pdbx_strand_id
1 'polypeptide(L)'
;MRKSGISSEKDYLTAQSDYNKALADFNKIKEVLRIYGGEPGENDPTASAYSIKAPISGFIVEKNVNTGMELRADDANNLFTISDLKEVWATANVFETDIAKIKQGNDAQITTLSYPDRVFSGKVEKISNILNPETNV
;
A
#
# COMPACT_ATOMS: atom_id res chain seq x y z
N MET A 1 55.57 9.60 -45.29
CA MET A 1 54.94 8.38 -44.73
C MET A 1 54.57 8.63 -43.28
N ARG A 2 53.37 8.17 -42.85
CA ARG A 2 52.84 8.13 -41.47
C ARG A 2 52.54 9.47 -40.76
N LYS A 3 51.49 10.19 -41.19
CA LYS A 3 50.82 11.22 -40.38
C LYS A 3 49.32 11.01 -40.15
N SER A 4 48.72 9.97 -40.76
CA SER A 4 47.28 9.70 -40.67
C SER A 4 46.87 8.72 -39.55
N GLY A 5 47.81 7.97 -38.97
CA GLY A 5 47.51 7.01 -37.90
C GLY A 5 47.18 7.68 -36.56
N ILE A 6 47.88 8.78 -36.22
CA ILE A 6 47.70 9.47 -34.94
C ILE A 6 46.34 10.18 -34.86
N SER A 7 45.89 10.80 -35.96
CA SER A 7 44.57 11.44 -35.99
C SER A 7 43.44 10.41 -36.02
N SER A 8 43.55 9.35 -36.82
CA SER A 8 42.52 8.30 -36.90
C SER A 8 42.38 7.51 -35.60
N GLU A 9 43.48 7.27 -34.88
CA GLU A 9 43.45 6.58 -33.59
C GLU A 9 42.87 7.46 -32.48
N LYS A 10 43.17 8.77 -32.50
CA LYS A 10 42.53 9.74 -31.60
C LYS A 10 41.03 9.87 -31.88
N ASP A 11 40.62 9.89 -33.14
CA ASP A 11 39.21 9.97 -33.53
C ASP A 11 38.46 8.68 -33.14
N TYR A 12 39.09 7.51 -33.34
CA TYR A 12 38.56 6.21 -32.89
C TYR A 12 38.40 6.14 -31.36
N LEU A 13 39.42 6.56 -30.59
CA LEU A 13 39.35 6.59 -29.14
C LEU A 13 38.27 7.56 -28.64
N THR A 14 38.08 8.69 -29.32
CA THR A 14 37.02 9.65 -29.01
C THR A 14 35.65 9.03 -29.28
N ALA A 15 35.45 8.42 -30.44
CA ALA A 15 34.21 7.72 -30.79
C ALA A 15 33.90 6.55 -29.85
N GLN A 16 34.91 5.80 -29.42
CA GLN A 16 34.76 4.74 -28.43
C GLN A 16 34.38 5.29 -27.05
N SER A 17 35.01 6.39 -26.62
CA SER A 17 34.66 7.05 -25.37
C SER A 17 33.22 7.57 -25.40
N ASP A 18 32.81 8.19 -26.50
CA ASP A 18 31.47 8.73 -26.66
C ASP A 18 30.41 7.62 -26.78
N TYR A 19 30.72 6.51 -27.43
CA TYR A 19 29.88 5.30 -27.40
C TYR A 19 29.71 4.77 -25.97
N ASN A 20 30.79 4.67 -25.20
CA ASN A 20 30.73 4.21 -23.82
C ASN A 20 29.94 5.16 -22.92
N LYS A 21 30.06 6.49 -23.14
CA LYS A 21 29.23 7.49 -22.46
C LYS A 21 27.75 7.32 -22.81
N ALA A 22 27.43 7.21 -24.10
CA ALA A 22 26.06 7.01 -24.56
C ALA A 22 25.46 5.70 -24.02
N LEU A 23 26.26 4.63 -23.93
CA LEU A 23 25.84 3.36 -23.34
C LEU A 23 25.59 3.49 -21.83
N ALA A 24 26.45 4.21 -21.11
CA ALA A 24 26.25 4.48 -19.69
C ALA A 24 24.99 5.32 -19.44
N ASP A 25 24.76 6.35 -20.25
CA ASP A 25 23.57 7.18 -20.18
C ASP A 25 22.29 6.39 -20.50
N PHE A 26 22.34 5.51 -21.51
CA PHE A 26 21.24 4.62 -21.86
C PHE A 26 20.90 3.68 -20.69
N ASN A 27 21.90 3.03 -20.10
CA ASN A 27 21.70 2.14 -18.96
C ASN A 27 21.15 2.91 -17.74
N LYS A 28 21.64 4.12 -17.50
CA LYS A 28 21.14 5.00 -16.44
C LYS A 28 19.66 5.33 -16.63
N ILE A 29 19.28 5.80 -17.83
CA ILE A 29 17.88 6.15 -18.14
C ILE A 29 16.98 4.91 -18.07
N LYS A 30 17.46 3.76 -18.54
CA LYS A 30 16.76 2.48 -18.44
C LYS A 30 16.46 2.09 -16.98
N GLU A 31 17.43 2.19 -16.08
CA GLU A 31 17.22 1.90 -14.66
C GLU A 31 16.28 2.91 -14.00
N VAL A 32 16.40 4.19 -14.33
CA VAL A 32 15.48 5.22 -13.85
C VAL A 32 14.05 4.92 -14.32
N LEU A 33 13.86 4.59 -15.60
CA LEU A 33 12.55 4.22 -16.14
C LEU A 33 11.95 3.00 -15.45
N ARG A 34 12.79 1.98 -15.16
CA ARG A 34 12.38 0.79 -14.42
C ARG A 34 11.90 1.11 -13.00
N ILE A 35 12.53 2.07 -12.31
CA ILE A 35 12.10 2.53 -10.98
C ILE A 35 10.72 3.21 -11.06
N TYR A 36 10.48 4.00 -12.12
CA TYR A 36 9.19 4.64 -12.35
C TYR A 36 8.11 3.70 -12.94
N GLY A 37 8.44 2.42 -13.14
CA GLY A 37 7.49 1.39 -13.57
C GLY A 37 7.34 1.24 -15.09
N GLY A 38 8.18 1.88 -15.89
CA GLY A 38 8.19 1.68 -17.34
C GLY A 38 9.19 0.61 -17.77
N GLU A 39 8.77 -0.24 -18.71
CA GLU A 39 9.69 -1.13 -19.43
C GLU A 39 10.12 -0.49 -20.77
N PRO A 40 11.44 -0.40 -21.05
CA PRO A 40 11.90 0.13 -22.33
C PRO A 40 11.69 -0.91 -23.44
N GLY A 41 10.76 -0.65 -24.36
CA GLY A 41 10.58 -1.43 -25.59
C GLY A 41 9.14 -1.79 -25.94
N GLU A 42 8.20 -1.65 -25.00
CA GLU A 42 6.78 -1.80 -25.31
C GLU A 42 6.19 -0.44 -25.70
N ASN A 43 5.61 -0.35 -26.90
CA ASN A 43 4.75 0.76 -27.31
C ASN A 43 3.37 0.64 -26.61
N ASP A 44 3.37 0.26 -25.34
CA ASP A 44 2.16 0.16 -24.53
C ASP A 44 1.94 1.51 -23.82
N PRO A 45 0.84 2.22 -24.10
CA PRO A 45 0.46 3.44 -23.37
C PRO A 45 0.42 3.27 -21.84
N THR A 46 0.36 2.03 -21.36
CA THR A 46 0.41 1.69 -19.93
C THR A 46 1.83 1.59 -19.36
N ALA A 47 2.89 1.70 -20.17
CA ALA A 47 4.28 1.75 -19.67
C ALA A 47 4.57 3.01 -18.83
N SER A 48 3.69 4.02 -18.85
CA SER A 48 3.73 5.17 -17.94
C SER A 48 2.76 5.04 -16.76
N ALA A 49 2.05 3.91 -16.62
CA ALA A 49 1.08 3.68 -15.56
C ALA A 49 1.72 2.93 -14.39
N TYR A 50 1.65 3.53 -13.20
CA TYR A 50 2.07 2.88 -11.96
C TYR A 50 0.94 2.03 -11.38
N SER A 51 1.11 0.71 -11.36
CA SER A 51 0.13 -0.21 -10.79
C SER A 51 0.36 -0.41 -9.29
N ILE A 52 -0.55 0.13 -8.47
CA ILE A 52 -0.55 -0.09 -7.02
C ILE A 52 -1.22 -1.42 -6.70
N LYS A 53 -0.51 -2.30 -5.99
CA LYS A 53 -1.05 -3.60 -5.54
C LYS A 53 -1.44 -3.54 -4.06
N ALA A 54 -2.49 -4.27 -3.71
CA ALA A 54 -2.89 -4.42 -2.32
C ALA A 54 -1.79 -5.16 -1.52
N PRO A 55 -1.41 -4.66 -0.32
CA PRO A 55 -0.40 -5.32 0.51
C PRO A 55 -0.95 -6.56 1.23
N ILE A 56 -2.27 -6.64 1.41
CA ILE A 56 -2.96 -7.75 2.08
C ILE A 56 -4.19 -8.20 1.28
N SER A 57 -4.59 -9.44 1.49
CA SER A 57 -5.89 -9.93 1.02
C SER A 57 -6.99 -9.47 1.98
N GLY A 58 -8.13 -9.04 1.44
CA GLY A 58 -9.24 -8.55 2.24
C GLY A 58 -10.33 -7.91 1.40
N PHE A 59 -11.20 -7.15 2.03
CA PHE A 59 -12.27 -6.39 1.40
C PHE A 59 -11.97 -4.89 1.43
N ILE A 60 -12.35 -4.18 0.37
CA ILE A 60 -12.29 -2.71 0.35
C ILE A 60 -13.42 -2.19 1.22
N VAL A 61 -13.08 -1.61 2.38
CA VAL A 61 -14.04 -1.01 3.31
C VAL A 61 -14.26 0.47 3.04
N GLU A 62 -13.31 1.12 2.36
CA GLU A 62 -13.37 2.54 2.03
C GLU A 62 -12.70 2.79 0.68
N LYS A 63 -13.28 3.69 -0.11
CA LYS A 63 -12.78 4.13 -1.41
C LYS A 63 -12.90 5.65 -1.48
N ASN A 64 -11.77 6.34 -1.50
CA ASN A 64 -11.71 7.81 -1.53
C ASN A 64 -11.26 8.37 -2.89
N VAL A 65 -11.05 7.51 -3.89
CA VAL A 65 -10.59 7.91 -5.24
C VAL A 65 -11.59 7.53 -6.32
N ASN A 66 -11.71 8.36 -7.35
CA ASN A 66 -12.48 8.08 -8.55
C ASN A 66 -11.60 8.09 -9.81
N THR A 67 -12.06 7.42 -10.86
CA THR A 67 -11.37 7.43 -12.15
C THR A 67 -11.29 8.86 -12.69
N GLY A 68 -10.10 9.29 -13.11
CA GLY A 68 -9.85 10.66 -13.59
C GLY A 68 -9.61 11.68 -12.48
N MET A 69 -9.62 11.29 -11.21
CA MET A 69 -9.20 12.14 -10.11
C MET A 69 -7.69 12.36 -10.13
N GLU A 70 -7.26 13.60 -10.01
CA GLU A 70 -5.84 13.95 -9.86
C GLU A 70 -5.39 13.64 -8.43
N LEU A 71 -4.29 12.89 -8.29
CA LEU A 71 -3.68 12.60 -7.00
C LEU A 71 -2.50 13.53 -6.79
N ARG A 72 -2.59 14.38 -5.76
CA ARG A 72 -1.50 15.28 -5.38
C ARG A 72 -0.66 14.64 -4.28
N ALA A 73 0.64 14.86 -4.33
CA ALA A 73 1.57 14.32 -3.32
C ALA A 73 1.38 14.92 -1.92
N ASP A 74 0.69 16.05 -1.81
CA ASP A 74 0.33 16.70 -0.54
C ASP A 74 -1.01 16.21 0.05
N ASP A 75 -1.76 15.39 -0.69
CA ASP A 75 -2.99 14.79 -0.18
C ASP A 75 -2.66 13.53 0.64
N ALA A 76 -2.82 13.63 1.95
CA ALA A 76 -2.56 12.54 2.89
C ALA A 76 -3.70 11.51 2.95
N ASN A 77 -4.77 11.67 2.16
CA ASN A 77 -5.90 10.76 2.19
C ASN A 77 -5.56 9.39 1.56
N ASN A 78 -5.94 8.32 2.25
CA ASN A 78 -5.81 6.97 1.73
C ASN A 78 -6.74 6.78 0.53
N LEU A 79 -6.21 6.24 -0.58
CA LEU A 79 -7.00 5.95 -1.78
C LEU A 79 -8.04 4.85 -1.53
N PHE A 80 -7.60 3.79 -0.86
CA PHE A 80 -8.40 2.62 -0.51
C PHE A 80 -7.99 2.13 0.88
N THR A 81 -8.99 1.74 1.68
CA THR A 81 -8.77 1.04 2.95
C THR A 81 -9.18 -0.41 2.77
N ILE A 82 -8.25 -1.34 3.01
CA ILE A 82 -8.47 -2.79 2.89
C ILE A 82 -8.46 -3.40 4.30
N SER A 83 -9.47 -4.22 4.60
CA SER A 83 -9.57 -4.94 5.87
C SER A 83 -9.77 -6.44 5.63
N ASP A 84 -9.02 -7.29 6.35
CA ASP A 84 -9.29 -8.72 6.39
C ASP A 84 -10.41 -8.97 7.42
N LEU A 85 -11.59 -9.37 6.94
CA LEU A 85 -12.78 -9.57 7.76
C LEU A 85 -12.94 -11.02 8.25
N LYS A 86 -11.89 -11.85 8.16
CA LYS A 86 -11.94 -13.23 8.67
C LYS A 86 -12.15 -13.30 10.17
N GLU A 87 -11.51 -12.41 10.92
CA GLU A 87 -11.64 -12.28 12.36
C GLU A 87 -12.01 -10.84 12.67
N VAL A 88 -13.18 -10.65 13.30
CA VAL A 88 -13.69 -9.34 13.67
C VAL A 88 -13.83 -9.26 15.18
N TRP A 89 -13.46 -8.10 15.74
CA TRP A 89 -13.67 -7.82 17.15
C TRP A 89 -15.00 -7.14 17.36
N ALA A 90 -15.79 -7.66 18.30
CA ALA A 90 -16.99 -6.99 18.79
C ALA A 90 -16.65 -6.25 20.08
N THR A 91 -16.80 -4.92 20.07
CA THR A 91 -16.63 -4.09 21.26
C THR A 91 -18.00 -3.80 21.87
N ALA A 92 -18.16 -4.08 23.16
CA ALA A 92 -19.36 -3.77 23.92
C ALA A 92 -18.99 -2.89 25.11
N ASN A 93 -19.78 -1.85 25.35
CA ASN A 93 -19.64 -1.00 26.51
C ASN A 93 -20.34 -1.66 27.71
N VAL A 94 -19.69 -1.66 28.87
CA VAL A 94 -20.20 -2.25 30.11
C VAL A 94 -20.17 -1.16 31.17
N PHE A 95 -21.25 -1.03 31.93
CA PHE A 95 -21.34 -0.10 33.05
C PHE A 95 -20.29 -0.41 34.12
N GLU A 96 -19.77 0.63 34.78
CA GLU A 96 -18.75 0.48 35.82
C GLU A 96 -19.20 -0.44 36.98
N THR A 97 -20.49 -0.42 37.31
CA THR A 97 -21.07 -1.27 38.36
C THR A 97 -21.03 -2.77 38.02
N ASP A 98 -21.01 -3.11 36.74
CA ASP A 98 -21.02 -4.49 36.25
C ASP A 98 -19.65 -4.98 35.77
N ILE A 99 -18.66 -4.09 35.60
CA ILE A 99 -17.32 -4.45 35.13
C ILE A 99 -16.65 -5.49 36.04
N ALA A 100 -16.91 -5.44 37.34
CA ALA A 100 -16.38 -6.38 38.33
C ALA A 100 -16.87 -7.83 38.11
N LYS A 101 -18.00 -8.01 37.41
CA LYS A 101 -18.58 -9.33 37.10
C LYS A 101 -17.99 -9.94 35.82
N ILE A 102 -17.35 -9.12 34.98
CA ILE A 102 -16.77 -9.55 33.71
C ILE A 102 -15.31 -9.94 33.90
N LYS A 103 -14.92 -11.10 33.38
CA LYS A 103 -13.53 -11.59 33.42
C LYS A 103 -13.10 -12.02 32.02
N GLN A 104 -11.80 -11.91 31.77
CA GLN A 104 -11.20 -12.43 30.56
C GLN A 104 -11.46 -13.94 30.46
N GLY A 105 -11.84 -14.42 29.27
CA GLY A 105 -12.20 -15.81 29.01
C GLY A 105 -13.66 -16.17 29.27
N ASN A 106 -14.48 -15.25 29.82
CA ASN A 106 -15.92 -15.45 29.95
C ASN A 106 -16.55 -15.70 28.57
N ASP A 107 -17.51 -16.62 28.53
CA ASP A 107 -18.30 -16.86 27.33
C ASP A 107 -19.28 -15.70 27.09
N ALA A 108 -19.34 -15.25 25.85
CA ALA A 108 -20.22 -14.17 25.42
C ALA A 108 -21.04 -14.64 24.21
N GLN A 109 -22.30 -14.23 24.19
CA GLN A 109 -23.20 -14.46 23.06
C GLN A 109 -23.61 -13.11 22.48
N ILE A 110 -23.42 -12.95 21.18
CA ILE A 110 -23.70 -11.74 20.44
C ILE A 110 -24.79 -12.05 19.42
N THR A 111 -25.80 -11.21 19.35
CA THR A 111 -26.81 -11.21 18.29
C THR A 111 -26.78 -9.84 17.62
N THR A 112 -27.13 -9.80 16.34
CA THR A 112 -27.13 -8.55 15.56
C THR A 112 -28.51 -8.32 14.98
N LEU A 113 -28.92 -7.07 14.82
CA LEU A 113 -30.20 -6.74 14.19
C LEU A 113 -30.29 -7.24 12.74
N SER A 114 -29.14 -7.32 12.05
CA SER A 114 -29.04 -7.83 10.69
C SER A 114 -29.26 -9.35 10.58
N TYR A 115 -29.07 -10.08 11.68
CA TYR A 115 -29.21 -11.55 11.75
C TYR A 115 -29.85 -11.97 13.09
N PRO A 116 -31.15 -11.72 13.29
CA PRO A 116 -31.81 -11.96 14.58
C PRO A 116 -31.80 -13.44 14.99
N ASP A 117 -31.83 -14.37 14.03
CA ASP A 117 -31.85 -15.82 14.29
C ASP A 117 -30.46 -16.42 14.50
N ARG A 118 -29.38 -15.62 14.41
CA ARG A 118 -28.00 -16.09 14.55
C ARG A 118 -27.37 -15.58 15.83
N VAL A 119 -27.01 -16.53 16.70
CA VAL A 119 -26.20 -16.26 17.89
C VAL A 119 -24.74 -16.56 17.58
N PHE A 120 -23.89 -15.55 17.75
CA PHE A 120 -22.44 -15.66 17.65
C PHE A 120 -21.87 -15.90 19.05
N SER A 121 -21.28 -17.07 19.28
CA SER A 121 -20.58 -17.37 20.53
C SER A 121 -19.12 -16.97 20.43
N GLY A 122 -18.60 -16.27 21.43
CA GLY A 122 -17.21 -15.85 21.54
C GLY A 122 -16.74 -15.83 22.99
N LYS A 123 -15.49 -15.42 23.20
CA LYS A 123 -14.92 -15.23 24.52
C LYS A 123 -14.44 -13.80 24.70
N VAL A 124 -14.49 -13.30 25.93
CA VAL A 124 -13.91 -11.99 26.28
C VAL A 124 -12.39 -12.10 26.18
N GLU A 125 -11.82 -11.57 25.09
CA GLU A 125 -10.38 -11.59 24.87
C GLU A 125 -9.65 -10.53 25.70
N LYS A 126 -10.21 -9.32 25.79
CA LYS A 126 -9.57 -8.20 26.50
C LYS A 126 -10.59 -7.28 27.12
N ILE A 127 -10.27 -6.76 28.30
CA ILE A 127 -11.01 -5.72 28.98
C ILE A 127 -10.16 -4.46 28.91
N SER A 128 -10.71 -3.38 28.32
CA SER A 128 -10.00 -2.10 28.23
C SER A 128 -10.07 -1.36 29.56
N ASN A 129 -8.95 -0.85 30.05
CA ASN A 129 -8.88 -0.06 31.30
C ASN A 129 -9.06 1.45 31.08
N ILE A 130 -9.48 1.85 29.88
CA ILE A 130 -9.61 3.26 29.51
C ILE A 130 -11.07 3.66 29.74
N LEU A 131 -11.31 4.51 30.75
CA LEU A 131 -12.61 5.15 30.95
C LEU A 131 -12.77 6.18 29.83
N ASN A 132 -13.72 5.97 28.93
CA ASN A 132 -13.98 6.94 27.86
C ASN A 132 -14.77 8.12 28.45
N PRO A 133 -14.19 9.34 28.53
CA PRO A 133 -14.81 10.47 29.23
C PRO A 133 -16.09 10.99 28.54
N GLU A 134 -16.36 10.58 27.29
CA GLU A 134 -17.57 10.95 26.56
C GLU A 134 -18.78 10.07 26.91
N THR A 135 -18.55 8.83 27.32
CA THR A 135 -19.60 7.90 27.75
C THR A 135 -19.51 7.74 29.26
N ASN A 136 -20.07 8.69 30.00
CA ASN A 136 -20.28 8.56 31.44
C ASN A 136 -21.35 7.50 31.74
N VAL A 137 -21.03 6.23 31.52
CA VAL A 137 -21.82 5.05 31.88
C VAL A 137 -20.92 3.94 32.40
#